data_AF-A0A818JVN4-F1
#
_entry.id   AF-A0A818JVN4-F1
#
_cell.length_a   1.000
_cell.length_b   1.000
_cell.length_c   1.000
_cell.angle_alpha   90.00
_cell.angle_beta   90.00
_cell.angle_gamma   90.00
#
_symmetry.space_group_name_H-M   'P 1'
#
loop_
_entity.id
_entity.type
_entity.pdbx_description
1 polymer ?
#
loop_
_entity_poly.entity_id
_entity_poly.type
_entity_poly.pdbx_seq_one_letter_code
_entity_poly.pdbx_strand_id
1 'polypeptide(L)'
;VNLLNSTYQNDWIEIHRVINDEDGNEKNELLTYLTNGSSNSAWKHLYSIEKGCLRVTIYASSGSKTNGFMAEVTLFPVTPFSTREIVHQISDNVFLGNQQGVLKYTSAGERSANLYFQSNTLLYNGYYRYNSSSSPINLFLFQNSQRFYFGNNWLSRNLGGTYIQCYSQSLSSIFNGHLFNNVFYRNNNDSVLTFNGMEMSAFCNLYAIQNAIMFNDAYDRNIINFNSVVANF
;
A
#
# COMPACT_ATOMS: atom_id res chain seq x y z
N VAL A 1 24.53 7.04 11.98
CA VAL A 1 23.71 7.23 13.20
C VAL A 1 23.02 5.91 13.49
N ASN A 2 23.36 5.27 14.62
CA ASN A 2 22.72 4.02 15.03
C ASN A 2 21.27 4.33 15.42
N LEU A 3 20.35 3.92 14.56
CA LEU A 3 18.93 3.84 14.85
C LEU A 3 18.71 2.51 15.57
N LEU A 4 17.79 2.48 16.55
CA LEU A 4 17.23 1.29 17.20
C LEU A 4 17.90 0.86 18.53
N ASN A 5 17.29 1.33 19.62
CA ASN A 5 17.15 0.54 20.85
C ASN A 5 15.63 0.36 21.05
N SER A 6 15.15 -0.87 20.90
CA SER A 6 13.75 -1.23 21.14
C SER A 6 13.71 -2.17 22.33
N THR A 7 12.99 -1.78 23.38
CA THR A 7 12.83 -2.55 24.63
C THR A 7 11.70 -3.57 24.58
N TYR A 8 10.98 -3.71 23.45
CA TYR A 8 9.86 -4.64 23.33
C TYR A 8 10.25 -5.87 22.52
N GLN A 9 10.18 -7.04 23.16
CA GLN A 9 10.53 -8.36 22.60
C GLN A 9 9.49 -8.93 21.63
N ASN A 10 8.42 -8.20 21.31
CA ASN A 10 7.26 -8.74 20.62
C ASN A 10 7.20 -8.39 19.13
N ASP A 11 8.08 -7.53 18.61
CA ASP A 11 8.10 -7.22 17.17
C ASP A 11 8.88 -8.29 16.42
N TRP A 12 8.29 -8.77 15.33
CA TRP A 12 8.91 -9.80 14.51
C TRP A 12 8.50 -9.70 13.05
N ILE A 13 9.32 -10.29 12.19
CA ILE A 13 9.08 -10.41 10.76
C ILE A 13 9.32 -11.86 10.37
N GLU A 14 8.34 -12.44 9.68
CA GLU A 14 8.48 -13.71 9.02
C GLU A 14 8.59 -13.49 7.53
N ILE A 15 9.59 -14.12 6.92
CA ILE A 15 9.72 -14.18 5.47
C ILE A 15 9.56 -15.64 5.08
N HIS A 16 8.55 -15.91 4.27
CA HIS A 16 8.29 -17.22 3.72
C HIS A 16 8.42 -17.23 2.20
N ARG A 17 8.84 -18.38 1.69
CA ARG A 17 8.75 -18.75 0.29
C ARG A 17 7.47 -19.52 0.07
N VAL A 18 6.65 -19.04 -0.84
CA VAL A 18 5.39 -19.67 -1.24
C VAL A 18 5.54 -20.22 -2.65
N ILE A 19 5.36 -21.54 -2.82
CA ILE A 19 5.41 -22.22 -4.12
C ILE A 19 4.20 -23.14 -4.23
N ASN A 20 3.57 -23.20 -5.41
CA ASN A 20 2.54 -24.19 -5.68
C ASN A 20 3.19 -25.53 -6.06
N ASP A 21 2.75 -26.62 -5.44
CA ASP A 21 3.17 -27.97 -5.85
C ASP A 21 2.55 -28.37 -7.20
N GLU A 22 2.92 -29.55 -7.70
CA GLU A 22 2.42 -30.07 -8.99
C GLU A 22 0.89 -30.33 -8.98
N ASP A 23 0.31 -30.49 -7.78
CA ASP A 23 -1.13 -30.69 -7.56
C ASP A 23 -1.89 -29.37 -7.30
N GLY A 24 -1.19 -28.24 -7.30
CA GLY A 24 -1.75 -26.90 -7.11
C GLY A 24 -1.92 -26.46 -5.65
N ASN A 25 -1.44 -27.22 -4.67
CA ASN A 25 -1.47 -26.82 -3.26
C ASN A 25 -0.35 -25.82 -2.95
N GLU A 26 -0.67 -24.85 -2.10
CA GLU A 26 0.29 -23.86 -1.62
C GLU A 26 1.23 -24.48 -0.58
N LYS A 27 2.54 -24.57 -0.90
CA LYS A 27 3.58 -24.91 0.05
C LYS A 27 4.23 -23.63 0.59
N ASN A 28 4.17 -23.45 1.91
CA ASN A 28 4.73 -22.30 2.61
C ASN A 28 5.97 -22.71 3.41
N GLU A 29 7.13 -22.20 3.04
CA GLU A 29 8.44 -22.51 3.65
C GLU A 29 9.00 -21.27 4.34
N LEU A 30 9.20 -21.32 5.66
CA LEU A 30 9.83 -20.24 6.41
C LEU A 30 11.30 -20.10 6.01
N LEU A 31 11.66 -18.97 5.41
CA LEU A 31 13.04 -18.63 5.07
C LEU A 31 13.76 -18.00 6.26
N THR A 32 13.08 -17.11 6.99
CA THR A 32 13.67 -16.46 8.15
C THR A 32 12.63 -15.89 9.12
N TYR A 33 13.07 -15.71 10.36
CA TYR A 33 12.35 -15.05 11.43
C TYR A 33 13.27 -13.97 12.03
N LEU A 34 12.89 -12.71 11.88
CA LEU A 34 13.65 -11.55 12.37
C LEU A 34 12.95 -10.96 13.59
N THR A 35 13.73 -10.59 14.60
CA THR A 35 13.27 -9.89 15.79
C THR A 35 14.21 -8.72 16.10
N ASN A 36 13.84 -7.87 17.05
CA ASN A 36 14.72 -6.81 17.57
C ASN A 36 16.07 -7.33 18.09
N GLY A 37 16.19 -8.63 18.42
CA GLY A 37 17.44 -9.28 18.81
C GLY A 37 18.25 -9.91 17.67
N SER A 38 17.73 -9.90 16.43
CA SER A 38 18.43 -10.48 15.28
C SER A 38 19.69 -9.70 14.93
N SER A 39 20.72 -10.40 14.42
CA SER A 39 22.00 -9.78 14.09
C SER A 39 21.87 -8.77 12.95
N ASN A 40 22.77 -7.78 12.92
CA ASN A 40 22.82 -6.78 11.84
C ASN A 40 23.03 -7.43 10.45
N SER A 41 23.67 -8.60 10.39
CA SER A 41 23.82 -9.35 9.14
C SER A 41 22.51 -9.96 8.67
N ALA A 42 21.65 -10.42 9.58
CA ALA A 42 20.32 -10.93 9.24
C ALA A 42 19.40 -9.81 8.74
N TRP A 43 19.44 -8.65 9.39
CA TRP A 43 18.68 -7.46 8.97
C TRP A 43 19.07 -6.90 7.61
N LYS A 44 20.31 -7.11 7.18
CA LYS A 44 20.83 -6.65 5.88
C LYS A 44 20.83 -7.74 4.81
N HIS A 45 20.29 -8.92 5.12
CA HIS A 45 20.29 -10.03 4.19
C HIS A 45 19.27 -9.80 3.07
N LEU A 46 19.69 -10.03 1.82
CA LEU A 46 18.81 -9.99 0.66
C LEU A 46 18.17 -11.36 0.48
N TYR A 47 16.86 -11.45 0.69
CA TYR A 47 16.08 -12.66 0.42
C TYR A 47 15.54 -12.61 -1.02
N SER A 48 15.87 -13.63 -1.81
CA SER A 48 15.41 -13.76 -3.21
C SER A 48 14.96 -15.19 -3.52
N ILE A 49 14.05 -15.33 -4.47
CA ILE A 49 13.55 -16.62 -4.95
C ILE A 49 13.46 -16.61 -6.48
N GLU A 50 13.73 -17.75 -7.10
CA GLU A 50 13.63 -17.92 -8.56
C GLU A 50 12.22 -18.32 -9.03
N LYS A 51 11.46 -18.99 -8.17
CA LYS A 51 10.10 -19.48 -8.43
C LYS A 51 9.21 -19.25 -7.21
N GLY A 52 7.95 -18.91 -7.47
CA GLY A 52 6.95 -18.66 -6.43
C GLY A 52 6.84 -17.19 -6.03
N CYS A 53 6.39 -16.95 -4.80
CA CYS A 53 6.21 -15.63 -4.21
C CYS A 53 6.91 -15.54 -2.85
N LEU A 54 7.41 -14.35 -2.50
CA LEU A 54 7.84 -14.04 -1.14
C LEU A 54 6.64 -13.51 -0.37
N ARG A 55 6.29 -14.18 0.73
CA ARG A 55 5.29 -13.70 1.69
C ARG A 55 6.03 -13.11 2.87
N VAL A 56 5.76 -11.85 3.16
CA VAL A 56 6.35 -11.13 4.29
C VAL A 56 5.24 -10.79 5.26
N THR A 57 5.32 -11.35 6.46
CA THR A 57 4.39 -11.06 7.56
C THR A 57 5.13 -10.25 8.60
N ILE A 58 4.58 -9.08 8.94
CA ILE A 58 5.20 -8.15 9.87
C ILE A 58 4.27 -7.97 11.03
N TYR A 59 4.80 -8.17 12.23
CA TYR A 59 4.13 -7.82 13.47
C TYR A 59 4.94 -6.74 14.18
N ALA A 60 4.34 -5.56 14.35
CA ALA A 60 4.97 -4.43 15.01
C ALA A 60 4.02 -3.86 16.08
N SER A 61 4.55 -3.65 17.28
CA SER A 61 3.84 -3.07 18.42
C SER A 61 4.01 -1.55 18.48
N SER A 62 3.03 -0.85 19.06
CA SER A 62 2.95 0.61 19.15
C SER A 62 3.91 1.27 20.16
N GLY A 63 5.02 0.59 20.50
CA GLY A 63 5.81 0.87 21.71
C GLY A 63 6.86 1.99 21.63
N SER A 64 7.12 2.61 20.48
CA SER A 64 8.14 3.67 20.39
C SER A 64 7.83 4.73 19.34
N LYS A 65 7.99 6.01 19.72
CA LYS A 65 7.80 7.20 18.86
C LYS A 65 8.73 7.23 17.62
N THR A 66 9.72 6.34 17.53
CA THR A 66 10.77 6.36 16.50
C THR A 66 10.92 5.07 15.70
N ASN A 67 10.18 4.00 16.02
CA ASN A 67 10.47 2.68 15.47
C ASN A 67 9.28 2.18 14.63
N GLY A 68 9.38 2.36 13.31
CA GLY A 68 8.56 1.64 12.33
C GLY A 68 9.44 0.68 11.54
N PHE A 69 8.84 -0.24 10.81
CA PHE A 69 9.54 -1.10 9.85
C PHE A 69 9.51 -0.48 8.46
N MET A 70 10.64 -0.54 7.74
CA MET A 70 10.74 -0.18 6.33
C MET A 70 11.25 -1.39 5.55
N ALA A 71 10.40 -1.98 4.71
CA ALA A 71 10.82 -2.92 3.68
C ALA A 71 10.93 -2.18 2.35
N GLU A 72 12.01 -2.44 1.64
CA GLU A 72 12.11 -2.16 0.22
C GLU A 72 11.98 -3.50 -0.52
N VAL A 73 10.95 -3.61 -1.37
CA VAL A 73 10.74 -4.77 -2.23
C VAL A 73 11.06 -4.34 -3.65
N THR A 74 12.18 -4.84 -4.18
CA THR A 74 12.67 -4.50 -5.52
C THR A 74 12.80 -5.76 -6.36
N LEU A 75 12.47 -5.65 -7.64
CA LEU A 75 12.52 -6.76 -8.59
C LEU A 75 13.73 -6.58 -9.52
N PHE A 76 14.61 -7.58 -9.55
CA PHE A 76 15.77 -7.62 -10.44
C PHE A 76 15.83 -8.97 -11.19
N PRO A 77 16.16 -9.00 -12.49
CA PRO A 77 16.23 -7.90 -13.45
C PRO A 77 14.85 -7.59 -14.08
N VAL A 78 14.63 -6.31 -14.40
CA VAL A 78 13.50 -5.87 -15.24
C VAL A 78 13.79 -6.38 -16.66
N THR A 79 13.34 -7.59 -16.99
CA THR A 79 13.39 -8.05 -18.37
C THR A 79 12.43 -7.16 -19.18
N PRO A 80 12.91 -6.44 -20.22
CA PRO A 80 12.09 -5.46 -20.93
C PRO A 80 10.86 -6.08 -21.62
N PHE A 81 10.82 -7.41 -21.74
CA PHE A 81 9.78 -8.16 -22.44
C PHE A 81 9.26 -9.38 -21.65
N SER A 82 9.19 -9.31 -20.31
CA SER A 82 8.40 -10.31 -19.60
C SER A 82 6.91 -10.04 -19.83
N THR A 83 6.20 -11.00 -20.43
CA THR A 83 4.73 -11.00 -20.50
C THR A 83 4.09 -11.24 -19.13
N ARG A 84 4.86 -11.69 -18.13
CA ARG A 84 4.34 -12.00 -16.81
C ARG A 84 4.01 -10.72 -16.06
N GLU A 85 2.80 -10.68 -15.53
CA GLU A 85 2.35 -9.61 -14.66
C GLU A 85 3.13 -9.65 -13.36
N ILE A 86 3.71 -8.51 -13.01
CA ILE A 86 4.36 -8.30 -11.73
C ILE A 86 3.32 -7.74 -10.79
N VAL A 87 3.13 -8.37 -9.64
CA VAL A 87 2.08 -8.04 -8.70
C VAL A 87 2.63 -7.88 -7.29
N HIS A 88 2.28 -6.78 -6.65
CA HIS A 88 2.37 -6.61 -5.21
C HIS A 88 0.98 -6.73 -4.62
N GLN A 89 0.84 -7.54 -3.58
CA GLN A 89 -0.43 -7.73 -2.88
C GLN A 89 -0.26 -7.46 -1.39
N ILE A 90 -1.17 -6.64 -0.87
CA ILE A 90 -1.30 -6.33 0.56
C ILE A 90 -2.73 -6.64 0.92
N SER A 91 -2.94 -7.78 1.59
CA SER A 91 -4.27 -8.21 1.96
C SER A 91 -4.38 -8.76 3.36
N ASP A 92 -5.59 -8.68 3.91
CA ASP A 92 -5.99 -9.31 5.17
C ASP A 92 -5.22 -8.76 6.39
N ASN A 93 -4.84 -7.48 6.33
CA ASN A 93 -4.11 -6.80 7.42
C ASN A 93 -5.01 -5.89 8.23
N VAL A 94 -4.61 -5.66 9.49
CA VAL A 94 -5.17 -4.61 10.36
C VAL A 94 -4.09 -3.57 10.64
N PHE A 95 -4.32 -2.34 10.18
CA PHE A 95 -3.46 -1.19 10.45
C PHE A 95 -4.12 -0.29 11.48
N LEU A 96 -3.51 -0.19 12.66
CA LEU A 96 -4.10 0.46 13.83
C LEU A 96 -3.16 1.53 14.40
N GLY A 97 -3.64 2.78 14.52
CA GLY A 97 -2.95 3.80 15.32
C GLY A 97 -1.64 4.33 14.74
N ASN A 98 -1.38 4.16 13.44
CA ASN A 98 -0.12 4.58 12.83
C ASN A 98 -0.06 6.10 12.63
N GLN A 99 0.93 6.78 13.21
CA GLN A 99 1.01 8.25 13.18
C GLN A 99 1.32 8.83 11.79
N GLN A 100 2.19 8.19 11.02
CA GLN A 100 2.62 8.68 9.70
C GLN A 100 1.75 8.15 8.54
N GLY A 101 0.60 7.55 8.86
CA GLY A 101 -0.23 6.84 7.89
C GLY A 101 0.09 5.34 7.88
N VAL A 102 -0.54 4.65 6.95
CA VAL A 102 -0.55 3.20 6.81
C VAL A 102 0.45 2.74 5.76
N LEU A 103 0.35 3.27 4.54
CA LEU A 103 1.17 2.79 3.43
C LEU A 103 1.55 3.94 2.49
N LYS A 104 2.82 3.98 2.12
CA LYS A 104 3.31 4.74 0.99
C LYS A 104 3.85 3.77 -0.06
N TYR A 105 3.21 3.75 -1.21
CA TYR A 105 3.64 2.98 -2.37
C TYR A 105 4.05 3.93 -3.48
N THR A 106 5.28 3.78 -3.97
CA THR A 106 5.77 4.54 -5.11
C THR A 106 6.37 3.57 -6.12
N SER A 107 5.93 3.68 -7.36
CA SER A 107 6.50 2.94 -8.48
C SER A 107 7.16 3.92 -9.45
N ALA A 108 8.27 3.50 -10.06
CA ALA A 108 8.97 4.25 -11.10
C ALA A 108 9.54 3.29 -12.15
N GLY A 109 9.62 3.75 -13.40
CA GLY A 109 10.18 2.98 -14.51
C GLY A 109 9.28 2.90 -15.74
N GLU A 110 9.72 2.15 -16.75
CA GLU A 110 9.00 1.96 -18.02
C GLU A 110 7.76 1.06 -17.86
N ARG A 111 7.86 0.03 -17.00
CA ARG A 111 6.75 -0.83 -16.60
C ARG A 111 6.85 -1.15 -15.12
N SER A 112 5.80 -0.84 -14.38
CA SER A 112 5.74 -1.01 -12.93
C SER A 112 4.84 -2.17 -12.51
N ALA A 113 5.06 -2.70 -11.31
CA ALA A 113 4.19 -3.70 -10.71
C ALA A 113 2.76 -3.18 -10.55
N ASN A 114 1.80 -4.08 -10.75
CA ASN A 114 0.40 -3.87 -10.37
C ASN A 114 0.27 -3.99 -8.85
N LEU A 115 -0.67 -3.26 -8.26
CA LEU A 115 -0.90 -3.29 -6.82
C LEU A 115 -2.32 -3.71 -6.48
N TYR A 116 -2.46 -4.71 -5.62
CA TYR A 116 -3.72 -5.15 -5.02
C TYR A 116 -3.68 -4.87 -3.52
N PHE A 117 -4.45 -3.88 -3.10
CA PHE A 117 -4.64 -3.52 -1.69
C PHE A 117 -6.08 -3.88 -1.31
N GLN A 118 -6.26 -5.05 -0.68
CA GLN A 118 -7.60 -5.61 -0.50
C GLN A 118 -7.86 -6.21 0.87
N SER A 119 -9.11 -6.19 1.32
CA SER A 119 -9.52 -6.83 2.58
C SER A 119 -8.76 -6.32 3.82
N ASN A 120 -8.27 -5.07 3.79
CA ASN A 120 -7.55 -4.49 4.92
C ASN A 120 -8.46 -3.63 5.79
N THR A 121 -8.21 -3.62 7.09
CA THR A 121 -8.89 -2.75 8.07
C THR A 121 -7.93 -1.67 8.56
N LEU A 122 -8.27 -0.40 8.34
CA LEU A 122 -7.45 0.75 8.69
C LEU A 122 -8.20 1.59 9.73
N LEU A 123 -7.74 1.55 10.98
CA LEU A 123 -8.40 2.18 12.12
C LEU A 123 -7.48 3.18 12.83
N TYR A 124 -8.00 4.37 13.14
CA TYR A 124 -7.33 5.36 14.00
C TYR A 124 -5.92 5.76 13.52
N ASN A 125 -5.64 5.69 12.21
CA ASN A 125 -4.35 6.07 11.64
C ASN A 125 -4.31 7.56 11.31
N GLY A 126 -3.10 8.09 11.17
CA GLY A 126 -2.82 9.50 10.92
C GLY A 126 -2.50 10.26 12.20
N TYR A 127 -1.94 11.44 12.01
CA TYR A 127 -1.55 12.34 13.09
C TYR A 127 -2.12 13.73 12.82
N TYR A 128 -2.76 14.32 13.82
CA TYR A 128 -3.26 15.68 13.75
C TYR A 128 -2.08 16.65 13.69
N ARG A 129 -1.93 17.38 12.58
CA ARG A 129 -1.07 18.56 12.55
C ARG A 129 -1.92 19.78 12.83
N TYR A 130 -1.35 20.75 13.54
CA TYR A 130 -2.04 21.99 13.96
C TYR A 130 -2.49 22.87 12.77
N ASN A 131 -2.02 22.61 11.55
CA ASN A 131 -2.55 23.18 10.34
C ASN A 131 -3.69 22.29 9.80
N SER A 132 -4.68 22.88 9.14
CA SER A 132 -5.89 22.22 8.63
C SER A 132 -5.64 21.08 7.62
N SER A 133 -4.41 20.57 7.44
CA SER A 133 -4.07 19.43 6.60
C SER A 133 -3.31 18.33 7.34
N SER A 134 -3.91 17.14 7.37
CA SER A 134 -3.23 15.89 7.68
C SER A 134 -2.59 15.30 6.43
N SER A 135 -1.45 14.62 6.55
CA SER A 135 -0.97 13.80 5.43
C SER A 135 -1.96 12.66 5.14
N PRO A 136 -2.08 12.21 3.88
CA PRO A 136 -2.91 11.07 3.56
C PRO A 136 -2.38 9.84 4.30
N ILE A 137 -3.30 9.02 4.82
CA ILE A 137 -2.91 7.77 5.49
C ILE A 137 -2.42 6.73 4.48
N ASN A 138 -2.95 6.76 3.26
CA ASN A 138 -2.44 5.96 2.15
C ASN A 138 -1.98 6.89 1.04
N LEU A 139 -0.75 6.69 0.58
CA LEU A 139 -0.14 7.45 -0.51
C LEU A 139 0.30 6.50 -1.61
N PHE A 140 -0.43 6.48 -2.71
CA PHE A 140 -0.12 5.67 -3.89
C PHE A 140 0.32 6.56 -5.04
N LEU A 141 1.57 6.40 -5.46
CA LEU A 141 2.17 7.14 -6.58
C LEU A 141 2.56 6.15 -7.68
N PHE A 142 1.74 6.07 -8.71
CA PHE A 142 1.92 5.15 -9.82
C PHE A 142 2.57 5.82 -11.02
N GLN A 143 3.58 5.18 -11.59
CA GLN A 143 4.21 5.54 -12.86
C GLN A 143 4.20 4.29 -13.73
N ASN A 144 3.53 4.34 -14.88
CA ASN A 144 3.43 3.22 -15.83
C ASN A 144 3.02 1.87 -15.18
N SER A 145 2.11 1.93 -14.20
CA SER A 145 1.44 0.74 -13.66
C SER A 145 0.10 0.56 -14.38
N GLN A 146 -0.24 -0.65 -14.79
CA GLN A 146 -1.43 -0.90 -15.61
C GLN A 146 -2.68 -1.15 -14.78
N ARG A 147 -2.53 -1.78 -13.60
CA ARG A 147 -3.65 -2.15 -12.74
C ARG A 147 -3.40 -1.79 -11.29
N PHE A 148 -4.42 -1.18 -10.71
CA PHE A 148 -4.51 -0.93 -9.28
C PHE A 148 -5.87 -1.40 -8.79
N TYR A 149 -5.89 -2.26 -7.79
CA TYR A 149 -7.11 -2.68 -7.12
C TYR A 149 -7.06 -2.26 -5.66
N PHE A 150 -8.03 -1.45 -5.26
CA PHE A 150 -8.25 -1.07 -3.88
C PHE A 150 -9.67 -1.48 -3.53
N GLY A 151 -9.84 -2.63 -2.87
CA GLY A 151 -11.17 -3.18 -2.67
C GLY A 151 -11.40 -3.93 -1.37
N ASN A 152 -12.66 -3.95 -0.93
CA ASN A 152 -13.07 -4.60 0.31
C ASN A 152 -12.35 -4.07 1.56
N ASN A 153 -11.86 -2.82 1.53
CA ASN A 153 -11.16 -2.24 2.68
C ASN A 153 -12.14 -1.48 3.59
N TRP A 154 -11.86 -1.53 4.90
CA TRP A 154 -12.59 -0.77 5.91
C TRP A 154 -11.71 0.32 6.51
N LEU A 155 -11.99 1.58 6.15
CA LEU A 155 -11.23 2.75 6.59
C LEU A 155 -12.08 3.57 7.54
N SER A 156 -11.74 3.54 8.83
CA SER A 156 -12.55 4.18 9.86
C SER A 156 -11.74 4.98 10.88
N ARG A 157 -12.27 6.17 11.23
CA ARG A 157 -11.71 7.05 12.26
C ARG A 157 -10.26 7.44 12.03
N ASN A 158 -9.84 7.53 10.78
CA ASN A 158 -8.50 7.98 10.43
C ASN A 158 -8.47 9.51 10.30
N LEU A 159 -7.29 10.10 10.53
CA LEU A 159 -6.98 11.51 10.30
C LEU A 159 -6.30 11.63 8.95
N GLY A 160 -7.08 11.99 7.93
CA GLY A 160 -6.72 11.95 6.52
C GLY A 160 -7.39 10.81 5.75
N GLY A 161 -7.03 10.68 4.48
CA GLY A 161 -7.65 9.73 3.57
C GLY A 161 -6.66 8.99 2.67
N THR A 162 -7.19 8.44 1.59
CA THR A 162 -6.41 7.75 0.56
C THR A 162 -6.14 8.70 -0.60
N TYR A 163 -4.86 8.91 -0.89
CA TYR A 163 -4.38 9.69 -2.03
C TYR A 163 -3.77 8.77 -3.07
N ILE A 164 -4.28 8.87 -4.29
CA ILE A 164 -3.83 8.09 -5.43
C ILE A 164 -3.43 9.08 -6.53
N GLN A 165 -2.26 8.86 -7.10
CA GLN A 165 -1.79 9.61 -8.25
C GLN A 165 -1.27 8.65 -9.30
N CYS A 166 -1.69 8.85 -10.54
CA CYS A 166 -1.25 8.08 -11.69
C CYS A 166 -0.52 9.00 -12.69
N TYR A 167 0.57 8.46 -13.20
CA TYR A 167 1.32 9.01 -14.33
C TYR A 167 1.42 7.92 -15.39
N SER A 168 0.62 8.07 -16.43
CA SER A 168 0.60 7.21 -17.61
C SER A 168 0.53 8.11 -18.85
N GLN A 169 1.37 7.81 -19.84
CA GLN A 169 1.57 8.65 -21.03
C GLN A 169 1.35 7.90 -22.34
N SER A 170 1.07 6.59 -22.32
CA SER A 170 0.90 5.79 -23.52
C SER A 170 -0.25 4.79 -23.42
N LEU A 171 -0.75 4.37 -24.59
CA LEU A 171 -1.75 3.31 -24.69
C LEU A 171 -1.25 1.96 -24.12
N SER A 172 0.06 1.73 -24.15
CA SER A 172 0.67 0.51 -23.60
C SER A 172 0.77 0.54 -22.07
N SER A 173 0.66 1.70 -21.43
CA SER A 173 0.76 1.85 -19.98
C SER A 173 -0.51 2.43 -19.33
N ILE A 174 -1.67 2.34 -19.99
CA ILE A 174 -2.95 2.84 -19.46
C ILE A 174 -3.16 2.32 -18.04
N PHE A 175 -3.35 3.24 -17.12
CA PHE A 175 -3.66 2.95 -15.74
C PHE A 175 -5.15 2.66 -15.59
N ASN A 176 -5.48 1.49 -15.05
CA ASN A 176 -6.84 1.11 -14.69
C ASN A 176 -6.92 0.88 -13.19
N GLY A 177 -7.48 1.85 -12.47
CA GLY A 177 -7.74 1.78 -11.05
C GLY A 177 -9.14 1.29 -10.76
N HIS A 178 -9.29 0.34 -9.84
CA HIS A 178 -10.57 -0.15 -9.35
C HIS A 178 -10.67 0.15 -7.86
N LEU A 179 -11.63 1.00 -7.48
CA LEU A 179 -12.05 1.20 -6.09
C LEU A 179 -13.35 0.43 -5.91
N PHE A 180 -13.31 -0.71 -5.23
CA PHE A 180 -14.46 -1.60 -5.18
C PHE A 180 -14.87 -1.96 -3.76
N ASN A 181 -16.14 -1.76 -3.41
CA ASN A 181 -16.70 -2.26 -2.14
C ASN A 181 -15.89 -1.82 -0.89
N ASN A 182 -15.39 -0.59 -0.88
CA ASN A 182 -14.70 -0.04 0.29
C ASN A 182 -15.68 0.72 1.18
N VAL A 183 -15.40 0.71 2.49
CA VAL A 183 -16.13 1.53 3.46
C VAL A 183 -15.21 2.61 3.99
N PHE A 184 -15.59 3.87 3.81
CA PHE A 184 -14.93 5.04 4.34
C PHE A 184 -15.86 5.70 5.37
N TYR A 185 -15.55 5.52 6.66
CA TYR A 185 -16.46 5.87 7.75
C TYR A 185 -15.81 6.75 8.82
N ARG A 186 -16.37 7.94 9.08
CA ARG A 186 -15.89 8.83 10.17
C ARG A 186 -14.41 9.19 10.11
N ASN A 187 -13.85 9.35 8.91
CA ASN A 187 -12.50 9.90 8.73
C ASN A 187 -12.57 11.43 8.73
N ASN A 188 -11.54 12.08 9.28
CA ASN A 188 -11.53 13.52 9.55
C ASN A 188 -10.29 14.23 8.96
N ASN A 189 -10.29 15.57 8.99
CA ASN A 189 -9.22 16.53 8.67
C ASN A 189 -8.86 16.73 7.19
N ASP A 190 -9.04 15.73 6.32
CA ASP A 190 -8.75 15.87 4.89
C ASP A 190 -9.73 15.04 4.07
N SER A 191 -9.65 15.26 2.76
CA SER A 191 -10.30 14.46 1.71
C SER A 191 -10.05 12.98 1.97
N VAL A 192 -11.12 12.21 1.99
CA VAL A 192 -11.08 10.78 2.30
C VAL A 192 -10.64 9.96 1.11
N LEU A 193 -10.92 10.45 -0.09
CA LEU A 193 -10.46 9.88 -1.34
C LEU A 193 -10.03 11.00 -2.28
N THR A 194 -8.77 10.96 -2.70
CA THR A 194 -8.25 11.84 -3.76
C THR A 194 -7.61 10.99 -4.84
N PHE A 195 -8.00 11.22 -6.09
CA PHE A 195 -7.40 10.60 -7.26
C PHE A 195 -6.98 11.67 -8.27
N ASN A 196 -5.68 11.72 -8.58
CA ASN A 196 -5.11 12.71 -9.49
C ASN A 196 -4.37 12.03 -10.66
N GLY A 197 -4.75 12.36 -11.89
CA GLY A 197 -3.91 12.13 -13.07
C GLY A 197 -3.01 13.33 -13.34
N MET A 198 -1.73 13.10 -13.64
CA MET A 198 -0.74 14.20 -13.66
C MET A 198 -0.77 15.08 -14.92
N GLU A 199 -1.06 14.52 -16.11
CA GLU A 199 -0.91 15.26 -17.38
C GLU A 199 -2.01 14.95 -18.41
N MET A 200 -2.36 13.68 -18.60
CA MET A 200 -3.38 13.26 -19.57
C MET A 200 -4.41 12.34 -18.92
N SER A 201 -5.64 12.84 -18.78
CA SER A 201 -6.74 12.08 -18.16
C SER A 201 -7.11 10.82 -18.93
N ALA A 202 -6.93 10.81 -20.26
CA ALA A 202 -7.33 9.70 -21.12
C ALA A 202 -6.59 8.37 -20.85
N PHE A 203 -5.43 8.40 -20.18
CA PHE A 203 -4.66 7.20 -19.85
C PHE A 203 -4.75 6.82 -18.37
N CYS A 204 -5.59 7.53 -17.61
CA CYS A 204 -5.87 7.25 -16.21
C CYS A 204 -7.37 7.01 -16.03
N ASN A 205 -7.74 5.74 -15.95
CA ASN A 205 -9.11 5.31 -15.71
C ASN A 205 -9.30 4.93 -14.24
N LEU A 206 -10.41 5.37 -13.67
CA LEU A 206 -10.84 4.99 -12.32
C LEU A 206 -12.26 4.44 -12.36
N TYR A 207 -12.45 3.22 -11.89
CA TYR A 207 -13.74 2.59 -11.71
C TYR A 207 -14.02 2.48 -10.21
N ALA A 208 -14.90 3.32 -9.68
CA ALA A 208 -15.26 3.38 -8.28
C ALA A 208 -16.68 2.85 -8.09
N ILE A 209 -16.82 1.59 -7.71
CA ILE A 209 -18.11 0.88 -7.68
C ILE A 209 -18.38 0.37 -6.26
N GLN A 210 -19.61 0.54 -5.78
CA GLN A 210 -20.09 0.01 -4.49
C GLN A 210 -19.30 0.52 -3.26
N ASN A 211 -18.72 1.72 -3.32
CA ASN A 211 -18.03 2.29 -2.17
C ASN A 211 -19.02 3.03 -1.25
N ALA A 212 -18.99 2.74 0.05
CA ALA A 212 -19.78 3.43 1.06
C ALA A 212 -18.96 4.55 1.71
N ILE A 213 -19.39 5.80 1.55
CA ILE A 213 -18.69 6.98 2.09
C ILE A 213 -19.66 7.71 3.01
N MET A 214 -19.44 7.60 4.33
CA MET A 214 -20.41 8.07 5.32
C MET A 214 -19.75 8.76 6.51
N PHE A 215 -20.37 9.85 6.97
CA PHE A 215 -19.99 10.58 8.18
C PHE A 215 -18.54 11.05 8.22
N ASN A 216 -17.93 11.30 7.06
CA ASN A 216 -16.57 11.84 6.97
C ASN A 216 -16.59 13.37 7.05
N ASP A 217 -15.55 13.96 7.64
CA ASP A 217 -15.40 15.41 7.81
C ASP A 217 -14.06 15.88 7.19
N ALA A 218 -14.15 16.52 6.03
CA ALA A 218 -13.00 17.06 5.31
C ALA A 218 -12.74 18.54 5.62
N TYR A 219 -13.33 19.08 6.69
CA TYR A 219 -13.25 20.49 7.10
C TYR A 219 -13.66 21.45 5.96
N ASP A 220 -12.70 22.10 5.31
CA ASP A 220 -12.90 23.07 4.22
C ASP A 220 -12.68 22.49 2.81
N ARG A 221 -12.47 21.17 2.70
CA ARG A 221 -12.21 20.46 1.44
C ARG A 221 -13.34 19.52 1.06
N ASN A 222 -13.37 19.12 -0.21
CA ASN A 222 -14.29 18.07 -0.63
C ASN A 222 -13.87 16.73 -0.01
N ILE A 223 -14.85 15.92 0.38
CA ILE A 223 -14.62 14.56 0.89
C ILE A 223 -13.97 13.67 -0.19
N ILE A 224 -14.34 13.88 -1.46
CA ILE A 224 -13.86 13.14 -2.62
C ILE A 224 -13.35 14.14 -3.65
N ASN A 225 -12.16 13.90 -4.19
CA ASN A 225 -11.56 14.71 -5.25
C ASN A 225 -11.07 13.83 -6.39
N PHE A 226 -11.53 14.11 -7.61
CA PHE A 226 -11.03 13.48 -8.84
C PHE A 226 -10.55 14.56 -9.79
N ASN A 227 -9.25 14.56 -10.09
CA ASN A 227 -8.64 15.53 -11.00
C ASN A 227 -7.94 14.83 -12.15
N SER A 228 -8.18 15.30 -13.38
CA SER A 228 -7.49 14.82 -14.58
C SER A 228 -7.52 13.30 -14.73
N VAL A 229 -8.68 12.69 -14.51
CA VAL A 229 -8.93 11.24 -14.56
C VAL A 229 -10.27 10.99 -15.25
N VAL A 230 -10.38 9.90 -16.01
CA VAL A 230 -11.66 9.38 -16.47
C VAL A 230 -12.24 8.51 -15.37
N ALA A 231 -13.16 9.06 -14.59
CA ALA A 231 -13.77 8.39 -13.45
C ALA A 231 -15.19 7.91 -13.78
N ASN A 232 -15.46 6.64 -13.47
CA ASN A 232 -16.80 6.08 -13.40
C ASN A 232 -17.08 5.80 -11.92
N PHE A 233 -17.92 6.62 -11.29
CA PHE A 233 -18.19 6.66 -9.85
C PHE A 233 -19.68 6.52 -9.58
#